data_AF-F8KYW4-F1
#
_entry.id   AF-F8KYW4-F1
#
_cell.length_a   1.000
_cell.length_b   1.000
_cell.length_c   1.000
_cell.angle_alpha   90.00
_cell.angle_beta   90.00
_cell.angle_gamma   90.00
#
_symmetry.space_group_name_H-M   'P 1'
#
loop_
_entity.id
_entity.type
_entity.pdbx_description
1 polymer ?
#
loop_
_entity_poly.entity_id
_entity_poly.type
_entity_poly.pdbx_seq_one_letter_code
_entity_poly.pdbx_strand_id
1 'polypeptide(L)' 'MYVIRELNKNHEFILKCMGKSFSFWHSVGVLTEADCFKNDSNILSLEDIQAICKKTKMMLISAYDGEGYVLWEKMEQE' A
#
# COMPACT_ATOMS: atom_id res chain seq x y z
N MET A 1 3.35 -3.73 -9.32
CA MET A 1 3.38 -2.92 -8.10
C MET A 1 3.24 -1.47 -8.50
N TYR A 2 2.21 -0.76 -8.01
CA TYR A 2 2.07 0.69 -8.19
C TYR A 2 2.64 1.36 -6.94
N VAL A 3 3.48 2.38 -7.14
CA VAL A 3 4.06 3.15 -6.03
C VAL A 3 3.54 4.58 -6.13
N ILE A 4 2.73 4.95 -5.14
CA ILE A 4 2.17 6.30 -5.02
C ILE A 4 3.02 7.05 -4.01
N ARG A 5 3.52 8.22 -4.40
CA ARG A 5 4.32 9.15 -3.60
C ARG A 5 3.69 10.52 -3.63
N GLU A 6 4.18 11.41 -2.78
CA GLU A 6 3.73 12.80 -2.75
C GLU A 6 3.76 13.51 -4.11
N LEU A 7 4.78 13.24 -4.93
CA LEU A 7 4.93 13.86 -6.25
C LEU A 7 3.91 13.37 -7.29
N ASN A 8 3.28 12.21 -7.09
CA ASN A 8 2.36 11.61 -8.06
C ASN A 8 1.00 11.21 -7.45
N LYS A 9 0.71 11.59 -6.20
CA LYS A 9 -0.55 11.26 -5.53
C LYS A 9 -1.68 12.04 -6.20
N ASN A 10 -2.59 11.31 -6.82
CA ASN A 10 -3.84 11.85 -7.33
C ASN A 10 -4.91 10.77 -7.35
N HIS A 11 -6.18 11.21 -7.37
CA HIS A 11 -7.34 10.34 -7.30
C HIS A 11 -7.37 9.31 -8.44
N GLU A 12 -7.07 9.73 -9.68
CA GLU A 12 -7.08 8.85 -10.85
C GLU A 12 -6.05 7.72 -10.72
N PHE A 13 -4.85 8.03 -10.24
CA PHE A 13 -3.77 7.05 -10.08
C PHE A 13 -4.08 6.05 -8.96
N ILE A 14 -4.70 6.51 -7.88
CA ILE A 14 -5.22 5.63 -6.80
C ILE A 14 -6.29 4.69 -7.36
N LEU A 15 -7.29 5.21 -8.08
CA LEU A 15 -8.35 4.39 -8.67
C LEU A 15 -7.80 3.37 -9.66
N LYS A 16 -6.81 3.76 -10.48
CA LYS A 16 -6.15 2.87 -11.43
C LYS A 16 -5.39 1.73 -10.73
N CYS A 17 -4.72 2.04 -9.62
CA CYS A 17 -4.07 1.04 -8.77
C CYS A 17 -5.09 0.05 -8.21
N MET A 18 -6.18 0.55 -7.61
CA MET A 18 -7.22 -0.31 -7.03
C MET A 18 -7.96 -1.14 -8.07
N GLY A 19 -8.30 -0.57 -9.23
CA GLY A 19 -9.00 -1.28 -10.31
C GLY A 19 -8.18 -2.43 -10.91
N LYS A 20 -6.86 -2.27 -11.07
CA LYS A 20 -5.95 -3.34 -11.51
C LYS A 20 -5.84 -4.50 -10.50
N SER A 21 -6.07 -4.18 -9.24
CA SER A 21 -5.97 -5.08 -8.11
C SER A 21 -7.25 -5.91 -7.90
N PHE A 22 -8.42 -5.34 -8.21
CA PHE A 22 -9.74 -5.95 -7.97
C PHE A 22 -10.09 -7.12 -8.92
N SER A 23 -9.41 -7.25 -10.06
CA SER A 23 -9.89 -8.11 -11.16
C SER A 23 -9.22 -9.49 -11.28
N PHE A 24 -8.28 -9.87 -10.40
CA PHE A 24 -7.57 -11.15 -10.55
C PHE A 24 -7.35 -11.93 -9.24
N TRP A 25 -7.04 -11.32 -8.08
CA TRP A 25 -6.66 -12.02 -6.83
C TRP A 25 -6.82 -11.11 -5.58
N HIS A 26 -6.42 -11.60 -4.40
CA HIS A 26 -6.20 -10.74 -3.22
C HIS A 26 -5.27 -9.58 -3.57
N SER A 27 -5.66 -8.37 -3.21
CA SER A 27 -4.81 -7.20 -3.36
C SER A 27 -4.54 -6.55 -2.02
N VAL A 28 -3.27 -6.19 -1.79
CA VAL A 28 -2.87 -5.43 -0.61
C VAL A 28 -2.28 -4.10 -1.06
N GLY A 29 -2.92 -3.02 -0.62
CA GLY A 29 -2.38 -1.67 -0.66
C GLY A 29 -1.80 -1.31 0.72
N VAL A 30 -0.63 -0.70 0.75
CA VAL A 30 0.04 -0.30 1.99
C VAL A 30 0.36 1.19 1.92
N LEU A 31 -0.12 1.95 2.91
CA LEU A 31 0.34 3.30 3.19
C LEU A 31 1.41 3.23 4.27
N THR A 32 2.63 3.66 3.93
CA THR A 32 3.80 3.55 4.80
C THR A 32 4.64 4.81 4.75
N GLU A 33 5.29 5.12 5.87
CA GLU A 33 6.31 6.18 5.97
C GLU A 33 7.71 5.67 5.62
N ALA A 34 7.82 4.42 5.14
CA ALA A 34 9.08 3.86 4.68
C ALA A 34 9.52 4.50 3.36
N ASP A 35 10.70 5.13 3.37
CA ASP A 35 11.36 5.65 2.18
C ASP A 35 12.25 4.57 1.54
N CYS A 36 11.63 3.65 0.82
CA CYS A 36 12.26 2.45 0.26
C CYS A 36 12.52 2.50 -1.24
N PHE A 37 12.04 3.54 -1.92
CA PHE A 37 12.14 3.65 -3.38
C PHE A 37 13.12 4.76 -3.77
N LYS A 38 14.32 4.73 -3.20
CA LYS A 38 15.33 5.78 -3.42
C LYS A 38 15.90 5.78 -4.84
N ASN A 39 15.85 4.63 -5.51
CA ASN A 39 16.29 4.45 -6.89
C ASN A 39 15.12 3.95 -7.75
N ASP A 40 15.07 4.34 -9.02
CA ASP A 40 14.01 3.93 -9.97
C ASP A 40 14.04 2.44 -10.34
N SER A 41 14.83 1.63 -9.66
CA SER A 41 14.97 0.19 -9.93
C SER A 41 13.72 -0.62 -9.60
N ASN A 42 12.75 -0.07 -8.85
CA ASN A 42 11.55 -0.77 -8.37
C ASN A 42 11.83 -2.11 -7.66
N ILE A 43 13.07 -2.34 -7.22
CA ILE A 43 13.52 -3.52 -6.51
C ILE A 43 13.58 -3.17 -5.02
N LEU A 44 12.92 -3.98 -4.20
CA LEU A 44 12.96 -3.86 -2.74
C LEU A 44 13.93 -4.89 -2.18
N SER A 45 14.84 -4.45 -1.32
CA SER A 45 15.64 -5.34 -0.47
C SER A 45 14.79 -5.93 0.66
N LEU A 46 15.33 -6.92 1.39
CA LEU A 46 14.66 -7.44 2.58
C LEU A 46 14.52 -6.34 3.64
N GLU A 47 15.53 -5.49 3.78
CA GLU A 47 15.54 -4.34 4.69
C GLU A 47 14.44 -3.34 4.33
N ASP A 48 14.20 -3.10 3.04
CA ASP A 48 13.11 -2.26 2.56
C ASP A 48 11.75 -2.83 2.91
N ILE A 49 11.55 -4.14 2.68
CA ILE A 49 10.30 -4.83 3.04
C ILE A 49 10.05 -4.72 4.54
N GLN A 50 11.07 -4.97 5.36
CA GLN A 50 10.97 -4.84 6.82
C GLN A 50 10.65 -3.40 7.24
N ALA A 51 11.24 -2.41 6.59
CA ALA A 51 10.96 -1.00 6.86
C ALA A 51 9.50 -0.65 6.50
N ILE A 52 9.01 -1.11 5.34
CA ILE A 52 7.61 -0.95 4.91
C ILE A 52 6.68 -1.50 5.99
N CYS A 53 6.89 -2.76 6.43
CA CYS A 53 6.07 -3.40 7.46
C CYS A 53 6.07 -2.63 8.78
N LYS A 54 7.25 -2.20 9.26
CA LYS A 54 7.38 -1.48 10.54
C LYS A 54 6.81 -0.07 10.54
N LYS A 55 6.77 0.59 9.37
CA LYS A 55 6.32 1.98 9.22
C LYS A 55 4.95 2.10 8.53
N THR A 56 4.24 1.00 8.37
CA THR A 56 2.89 0.98 7.80
C THR A 56 1.91 1.69 8.74
N LYS A 57 1.15 2.64 8.21
CA LYS A 57 0.08 3.35 8.93
C LYS A 57 -1.30 2.81 8.61
N MET A 58 -1.49 2.29 7.40
CA MET A 58 -2.75 1.74 6.94
C MET A 58 -2.53 0.65 5.91
N MET A 59 -3.36 -0.39 5.95
CA MET A 59 -3.45 -1.43 4.94
C MET A 59 -4.86 -1.49 4.38
N LEU A 60 -4.95 -1.65 3.06
CA LEU A 60 -6.19 -1.88 2.33
C LEU A 60 -6.10 -3.28 1.74
N ILE A 61 -7.03 -4.15 2.07
CA ILE A 61 -7.07 -5.53 1.57
C ILE A 61 -8.37 -5.71 0.80
N SER A 62 -8.26 -6.13 -0.46
CA SER A 62 -9.42 -6.64 -1.21
C SER A 62 -9.34 -8.16 -1.23
N ALA A 63 -10.44 -8.83 -0.90
CA ALA A 63 -10.58 -10.27 -0.94
C ALA A 63 -11.41 -10.72 -2.16
N TYR A 64 -11.32 -12.01 -2.48
CA TYR A 64 -11.92 -12.62 -3.67
C TYR A 64 -13.45 -12.72 -3.60
N ASP A 65 -14.01 -12.65 -2.39
CA ASP A 65 -15.45 -12.71 -2.09
C ASP A 65 -16.16 -11.35 -2.31
N GLY A 66 -15.42 -10.34 -2.79
CA GLY A 66 -15.92 -8.98 -2.98
C GLY A 66 -15.85 -8.13 -1.71
N GLU A 67 -15.25 -8.64 -0.62
CA GLU A 67 -15.04 -7.87 0.59
C GLU A 67 -13.77 -7.00 0.51
N GLY A 68 -13.82 -5.86 1.19
CA GLY A 68 -12.71 -4.92 1.34
C GLY A 68 -12.50 -4.58 2.80
N TYR A 69 -11.28 -4.75 3.29
CA TYR A 69 -10.88 -4.41 4.65
C TYR A 69 -9.93 -3.22 4.66
N VAL A 70 -10.16 -2.32 5.60
CA VAL A 70 -9.25 -1.21 5.89
C VAL A 70 -8.75 -1.41 7.32
N LEU A 71 -7.44 -1.59 7.47
CA LEU A 71 -6.78 -1.84 8.73
C LEU A 71 -5.87 -0.65 9.04
N TRP A 72 -5.97 -0.12 10.26
CA TRP A 72 -5.09 0.93 10.76
C TRP A 72 -4.75 0.66 12.22
N GLU A 73 -3.70 1.32 12.71
CA GLU A 73 -3.30 1.22 14.10
C GLU A 73 -4.43 1.69 15.02
N LYS A 74 -4.76 0.88 16.03
CA LYS A 74 -5.75 1.26 17.02
C LYS A 74 -5.25 2.49 17.76
N MET A 75 -5.99 3.60 17.68
CA MET A 75 -5.74 4.74 18.54
C MET A 75 -6.22 4.38 19.95
N GLU A 76 -5.33 4.36 20.93
CA GLU A 76 -5.74 4.37 22.33
C GLU A 76 -6.37 5.74 22.62
N GLN A 77 -7.62 5.75 23.06
CA GLN A 77 -8.23 6.94 23.63
C GLN A 77 -7.75 7.03 25.07
N GLU A 78 -6.95 8.06 25.38
CA GLU A 78 -6.65 8.46 26.77
C GLU A 78 -7.92 8.89 27.53
#